data_AF-A0A9Q3ES84-F1
#
_entry.id   AF-A0A9Q3ES84-F1
#
_cell.length_a   1.000
_cell.length_b   1.000
_cell.length_c   1.000
_cell.angle_alpha   90.00
_cell.angle_beta   90.00
_cell.angle_gamma   90.00
#
_symmetry.space_group_name_H-M   'P 1'
#
loop_
_entity.id
_entity.type
_entity.pdbx_description
1 polymer ?
#
loop_
_entity_poly.entity_id
_entity_poly.type
_entity_poly.pdbx_seq_one_letter_code
_entity_poly.pdbx_strand_id
1 'polypeptide(L)'
;MRKPHPHGGWGTEWKENNNIQKLIWPASSPDLNPIKNLWFKMKYMVTSLFNLGTMDKLQDAICLAWDSIPVSHLNASSHPQ
;
A
#
# COMPACT_ATOMS: atom_id res chain seq x y z
N MET A 1 29.75 8.17 -25.01
CA MET A 1 28.39 8.72 -25.18
C MET A 1 27.48 8.13 -24.10
N ARG A 2 26.99 8.94 -23.14
CA ARG A 2 25.94 8.52 -22.20
C ARG A 2 24.60 8.72 -22.87
N LYS A 3 23.77 7.66 -22.97
CA LYS A 3 22.40 7.80 -23.47
C LYS A 3 21.59 8.70 -22.52
N PRO A 4 20.70 9.56 -23.04
CA PRO A 4 19.91 10.46 -22.21
C PRO A 4 19.02 9.66 -21.26
N HIS A 5 18.92 10.09 -20.00
CA HIS A 5 18.01 9.50 -19.02
C HIS A 5 16.57 9.93 -19.34
N PRO A 6 15.64 9.00 -19.59
CA PRO A 6 14.25 9.38 -19.83
C PRO A 6 13.64 9.85 -18.50
N HIS A 7 13.34 11.15 -18.43
CA HIS A 7 12.55 11.72 -17.35
C HIS A 7 11.15 11.08 -17.39
N GLY A 8 10.91 10.08 -16.54
CA GLY A 8 9.57 9.52 -16.27
C GLY A 8 9.28 8.10 -16.79
N GLY A 9 10.21 7.42 -17.47
CA GLY A 9 9.95 6.12 -18.11
C GLY A 9 10.16 4.88 -17.23
N TRP A 10 11.09 4.94 -16.27
CA TRP A 10 11.58 3.77 -15.53
C TRP A 10 10.50 2.94 -14.85
N GLY A 11 9.53 3.60 -14.22
CA GLY A 11 8.45 2.90 -13.51
C GLY A 11 7.47 2.19 -14.43
N THR A 12 7.29 2.68 -15.66
CA THR A 12 6.44 2.04 -16.67
C THR A 12 7.17 0.89 -17.31
N GLU A 13 8.41 1.13 -17.76
CA GLU A 13 9.28 0.13 -18.38
C GLU A 13 9.54 -1.06 -17.45
N TRP A 14 9.80 -0.80 -16.16
CA TRP A 14 9.98 -1.87 -15.19
C TRP A 14 8.71 -2.72 -15.01
N LYS A 15 7.53 -2.11 -14.99
CA LYS A 15 6.27 -2.86 -14.87
C LYS A 15 6.01 -3.73 -16.09
N GLU A 16 6.24 -3.18 -17.29
CA GLU A 16 6.12 -3.89 -18.55
C GLU A 16 7.08 -5.09 -18.60
N ASN A 17 8.36 -4.87 -18.25
CA ASN A 17 9.38 -5.93 -18.19
C ASN A 17 9.06 -7.03 -17.16
N ASN A 18 8.29 -6.72 -16.11
CA ASN A 18 7.89 -7.67 -15.07
C ASN A 18 6.46 -8.21 -15.27
N ASN A 19 5.83 -7.96 -16.42
CA ASN A 19 4.45 -8.38 -16.72
C ASN A 19 3.41 -7.91 -15.69
N ILE A 20 3.63 -6.74 -15.07
CA ILE A 20 2.72 -6.16 -14.09
C ILE A 20 1.66 -5.34 -14.83
N GLN A 21 0.44 -5.86 -14.91
CA GLN A 21 -0.67 -5.15 -15.53
C GLN A 21 -1.09 -3.94 -14.70
N LYS A 22 -1.17 -2.77 -15.35
CA LYS A 22 -1.77 -1.57 -14.76
C LYS A 22 -3.29 -1.71 -14.74
N LEU A 23 -3.88 -1.73 -13.56
CA LEU A 23 -5.34 -1.62 -13.42
C LEU A 23 -5.79 -0.20 -13.80
N ILE A 24 -6.87 -0.11 -14.59
CA ILE A 24 -7.51 1.17 -14.89
C ILE A 24 -8.28 1.59 -13.63
N TRP A 25 -7.69 2.49 -12.86
CA TRP A 25 -8.34 3.06 -11.69
C TRP A 25 -8.96 4.41 -12.05
N PRO A 26 -10.24 4.66 -11.74
CA PRO A 26 -10.84 5.98 -11.97
C PRO A 26 -10.12 7.04 -11.13
N ALA A 27 -9.74 8.14 -11.77
CA ALA A 27 -9.22 9.30 -11.06
C ALA A 27 -10.29 9.80 -10.08
N SER A 28 -9.89 10.12 -8.85
CA SER A 28 -10.78 10.66 -7.80
C SER A 28 -11.77 9.69 -7.14
N SER A 29 -11.53 8.37 -7.17
CA SER A 29 -12.27 7.41 -6.33
C SER A 29 -11.39 6.85 -5.20
N PRO A 30 -11.15 7.62 -4.13
CA PRO A 30 -10.37 7.18 -2.99
C PRO A 30 -11.03 5.99 -2.26
N ASP A 31 -12.35 5.97 -2.23
CA ASP A 31 -13.17 5.03 -1.43
C ASP A 31 -13.13 3.61 -1.99
N LEU A 32 -12.92 3.50 -3.31
CA LEU A 32 -12.78 2.21 -3.98
C LEU A 32 -11.41 1.58 -3.70
N ASN A 33 -10.41 2.32 -3.23
CA ASN A 33 -9.03 1.82 -3.18
C ASN A 33 -8.85 0.95 -1.92
N PRO A 34 -8.75 -0.39 -2.06
CA PRO A 34 -8.68 -1.29 -0.91
C PRO A 34 -7.49 -0.99 0.01
N ILE A 35 -6.44 -0.35 -0.52
CA ILE A 35 -5.26 0.02 0.27
C ILE A 35 -5.57 1.12 1.31
N LYS A 36 -6.55 1.99 1.05
CA LYS A 36 -6.87 3.09 1.98
C LYS A 36 -7.45 2.55 3.29
N ASN A 37 -8.34 1.57 3.18
CA ASN A 37 -8.95 0.93 4.35
C ASN A 37 -7.91 0.14 5.16
N LEU A 38 -6.98 -0.52 4.48
CA LEU A 38 -5.83 -1.17 5.12
C LEU A 38 -4.95 -0.17 5.87
N TRP A 39 -4.58 0.95 5.24
CA TRP A 39 -3.76 1.97 5.90
C TRP A 39 -4.45 2.59 7.10
N PHE A 40 -5.75 2.85 7.01
CA PHE A 40 -6.53 3.35 8.14
C PHE A 40 -6.48 2.37 9.33
N LYS A 41 -6.73 1.08 9.06
CA LYS A 41 -6.71 0.03 10.10
C LYS A 41 -5.33 -0.12 10.73
N MET A 42 -4.27 -0.19 9.90
CA MET A 42 -2.90 -0.30 10.39
C MET A 42 -2.51 0.90 11.25
N LYS A 43 -2.81 2.12 10.78
CA LYS A 43 -2.54 3.34 11.54
C LYS A 43 -3.24 3.28 12.89
N TYR A 44 -4.52 2.92 12.92
CA TYR A 44 -5.27 2.78 14.17
C TYR A 44 -4.62 1.77 15.14
N MET A 45 -4.19 0.61 14.65
CA MET A 45 -3.54 -0.41 15.49
C MET A 45 -2.19 0.06 16.03
N VAL A 46 -1.35 0.64 15.17
CA VAL A 46 -0.03 1.16 15.54
C VAL A 46 -0.15 2.29 16.56
N THR A 47 -1.09 3.22 16.39
CA THR A 47 -1.24 4.37 17.31
C THR A 47 -1.99 4.05 18.60
N SER A 48 -2.86 3.03 18.61
CA SER A 48 -3.71 2.73 19.77
C SER A 48 -3.17 1.62 20.66
N LEU A 49 -2.33 0.73 20.13
CA LEU A 49 -1.88 -0.49 20.84
C LEU A 49 -0.40 -0.45 21.23
N PHE A 50 0.39 0.48 20.69
CA PHE A 50 1.84 0.51 20.89
C PHE A 50 2.32 1.85 21.47
N ASN A 51 3.26 1.78 22.41
CA ASN A 51 4.00 2.95 22.87
C ASN A 51 5.24 3.15 22.00
N LEU A 52 5.13 4.10 21.07
CA LEU A 52 6.12 4.37 20.04
C LEU A 52 7.14 5.38 20.57
N GLY A 53 8.28 4.88 21.06
CA GLY A 53 9.37 5.73 21.58
C GLY A 53 10.66 5.68 20.75
N THR A 54 10.77 4.73 19.82
CA THR A 54 11.99 4.45 19.05
C THR A 54 11.63 3.91 17.67
N MET A 55 12.54 4.04 16.70
CA MET A 55 12.34 3.52 15.34
C MET A 55 12.10 2.00 15.32
N ASP A 56 12.87 1.22 16.09
CA ASP A 56 12.76 -0.24 16.10
C ASP A 56 11.36 -0.70 16.55
N LYS A 57 10.87 -0.14 17.67
CA LYS A 57 9.50 -0.38 18.17
C LYS A 57 8.42 0.01 17.16
N LEU A 58 8.64 1.07 16.37
CA LEU A 58 7.71 1.45 15.31
C LEU A 58 7.71 0.41 14.19
N GLN A 59 8.88 -0.06 13.77
CA GLN A 59 9.00 -1.10 12.76
C GLN A 59 8.32 -2.40 13.22
N ASP A 60 8.60 -2.85 14.46
CA ASP A 60 7.96 -4.02 15.04
C ASP A 60 6.44 -3.87 15.12
N ALA A 61 5.96 -2.71 15.56
CA ALA A 61 4.52 -2.41 15.63
C ALA A 61 3.85 -2.45 14.25
N ILE A 62 4.51 -1.93 13.21
CA ILE A 62 4.00 -1.97 11.83
C ILE A 62 3.92 -3.41 11.33
N CYS A 63 4.97 -4.22 11.55
CA CYS A 63 5.00 -5.64 11.16
C CYS A 63 3.88 -6.43 11.87
N LEU A 64 3.75 -6.28 13.20
CA LEU A 64 2.70 -6.94 13.97
C LEU A 64 1.30 -6.51 13.54
N ALA A 65 1.09 -5.22 13.27
CA ALA A 65 -0.19 -4.72 12.78
C ALA A 65 -0.52 -5.30 11.39
N TRP A 66 0.45 -5.40 10.49
CA TRP A 66 0.28 -6.02 9.17
C TRP A 66 -0.14 -7.50 9.28
N ASP A 67 0.60 -8.29 10.05
CA ASP A 67 0.37 -9.74 10.20
C ASP A 67 -0.96 -10.07 10.89
N SER A 68 -1.44 -9.15 11.73
CA SER A 68 -2.70 -9.33 12.47
C SER A 68 -3.97 -9.10 11.63
N ILE A 69 -3.86 -8.51 10.44
CA ILE A 69 -5.02 -8.20 9.58
C ILE A 69 -5.30 -9.39 8.67
N PRO A 70 -6.44 -10.10 8.84
CA PRO A 70 -6.77 -11.22 7.97
C PRO A 70 -7.04 -10.76 6.54
N VAL A 71 -6.66 -11.58 5.55
CA VAL A 71 -6.93 -11.29 4.12
C VAL A 71 -8.44 -11.11 3.86
N SER A 72 -9.30 -11.81 4.61
CA SER A 72 -10.75 -11.67 4.51
C SER A 72 -11.26 -10.25 4.82
N HIS A 73 -10.57 -9.49 5.68
CA HIS A 73 -10.92 -8.09 5.95
C HIS A 73 -10.66 -7.16 4.74
N LEU A 74 -9.72 -7.52 3.87
CA LEU A 74 -9.43 -6.75 2.65
C LEU A 74 -10.53 -6.94 1.59
N ASN A 75 -11.09 -8.15 1.53
CA ASN A 75 -12.12 -8.50 0.56
C ASN A 75 -13.49 -7.91 0.92
N ALA A 76 -13.82 -7.80 2.21
CA ALA A 76 -15.06 -7.17 2.68
C ALA A 76 -15.14 -5.66 2.36
N SER A 77 -13.98 -5.02 2.18
CA SER A 77 -13.86 -3.60 1.84
C SER A 77 -13.94 -3.32 0.34
N SER A 78 -14.01 -4.38 -0.48
CA SER A 78 -13.90 -4.33 -1.94
C SER A 78 -15.22 -4.67 -2.64
N HIS A 79 -16.35 -4.69 -1.91
CA HIS A 79 -17.65 -4.98 -2.53
C HIS A 79 -18.20 -3.77 -3.31
N PRO A 80 -18.66 -3.98 -4.56
CA PRO A 80 -19.31 -2.97 -5.36
C PRO A 80 -20.74 -2.74 -4.85
N GLN A 81 -21.15 -1.47 -4.75
CA GLN A 81 -22.55 -1.09 -4.98
C GLN A 81 -22.76 -1.02 -6.50
#